data_AF-A0A2M7NUN7-F1
#
_entry.id   AF-A0A2M7NUN7-F1
#
_cell.length_a   1.000
_cell.length_b   1.000
_cell.length_c   1.000
_cell.angle_alpha   90.00
_cell.angle_beta   90.00
_cell.angle_gamma   90.00
#
_symmetry.space_group_name_H-M   'P 1'
#
loop_
_entity.id
_entity.type
_entity.pdbx_description
1 polymer ?
#
loop_
_entity_poly.entity_id
_entity_poly.type
_entity_poly.pdbx_seq_one_letter_code
_entity_poly.pdbx_strand_id
1 'polypeptide(L)' 'PGKLKLILCGFHEATLMCQSAYQRIFPNKKYVMKYTTVGGVDGFDGTRKEAPKQVIKAID' A
#
# COMPACT_ATOMS: atom_id res chain seq x y z
N PRO A 1 -22.74 -4.53 -7.70
CA PRO A 1 -21.73 -5.61 -7.57
C PRO A 1 -20.54 -5.54 -8.56
N GLY A 2 -20.72 -5.19 -9.84
CA GLY A 2 -19.63 -5.20 -10.84
C GLY A 2 -18.68 -3.98 -10.84
N LYS A 3 -19.22 -2.79 -10.58
CA LYS A 3 -18.45 -1.52 -10.65
C LYS A 3 -17.33 -1.43 -9.61
N LEU A 4 -17.55 -1.93 -8.39
CA LEU A 4 -16.54 -1.91 -7.33
C LEU A 4 -15.33 -2.80 -7.68
N LYS A 5 -15.58 -3.98 -8.25
CA LYS A 5 -14.52 -4.91 -8.68
C LYS A 5 -13.69 -4.31 -9.83
N LEU A 6 -14.34 -3.59 -10.74
CA LEU A 6 -13.67 -2.88 -11.84
C LEU A 6 -12.79 -1.72 -11.33
N ILE A 7 -13.25 -0.97 -10.34
CA ILE A 7 -12.45 0.10 -9.70
C ILE A 7 -11.24 -0.50 -8.99
N LEU A 8 -11.43 -1.58 -8.24
CA LEU A 8 -10.35 -2.24 -7.52
C LEU A 8 -9.32 -2.90 -8.45
N CYS A 9 -9.74 -3.49 -9.58
CA CYS A 9 -8.80 -4.08 -10.54
C CYS A 9 -7.92 -3.00 -11.21
N GLY A 10 -8.50 -1.86 -11.59
CA GLY A 10 -7.73 -0.75 -12.16
C GLY A 10 -6.73 -0.15 -11.17
N PHE A 11 -7.10 -0.06 -9.88
CA PHE A 11 -6.18 0.42 -8.84
C PHE A 11 -4.99 -0.52 -8.62
N HIS A 12 -5.20 -1.83 -8.70
CA HIS A 12 -4.14 -2.82 -8.60
C HIS A 12 -3.09 -2.66 -9.71
N GLU A 13 -3.57 -2.54 -10.95
CA GLU A 13 -2.72 -2.35 -12.13
C GLU A 13 -1.95 -1.02 -12.08
N ALA A 14 -2.62 0.07 -11.68
CA ALA A 14 -1.99 1.38 -11.51
C ALA A 14 -0.87 1.35 -10.47
N THR A 15 -1.07 0.64 -9.35
CA THR A 15 -0.07 0.52 -8.29
C THR A 15 1.18 -0.21 -8.78
N LEU A 16 1.02 -1.31 -9.52
CA LEU A 16 2.12 -2.05 -10.15
C LEU A 16 2.89 -1.20 -11.16
N MET A 17 2.18 -0.42 -11.98
CA MET A 17 2.80 0.46 -12.98
C MET A 17 3.67 1.53 -12.31
N CYS A 18 3.14 2.19 -11.26
CA CYS A 18 3.87 3.16 -10.45
C CYS A 18 5.08 2.54 -9.75
N GLN A 19 4.98 1.30 -9.24
CA GLN A 19 6.11 0.59 -8.63
C GLN A 19 7.26 0.39 -9.62
N SER A 20 6.94 -0.04 -10.85
CA SER A 20 7.92 -0.24 -11.91
C SER A 20 8.55 1.08 -12.36
N ALA A 21 7.76 2.14 -12.51
CA ALA A 21 8.26 3.47 -12.84
C ALA A 21 9.18 4.04 -11.75
N TYR A 22 8.84 3.84 -10.48
CA TYR A 22 9.65 4.31 -9.34
C TYR A 22 11.05 3.69 -9.33
N GLN A 23 11.17 2.40 -9.62
CA GLN A 23 12.48 1.73 -9.71
C GLN A 23 13.34 2.28 -10.85
N ARG A 24 12.72 2.68 -11.97
CA ARG A 24 13.44 3.30 -13.10
C ARG A 24 13.92 4.72 -12.79
N ILE A 25 13.09 5.52 -12.12
CA ILE A 25 13.41 6.92 -11.78
C ILE A 25 14.41 6.99 -10.61
N PHE A 26 14.31 6.08 -9.65
CA PHE A 26 15.14 6.07 -8.43
C PHE A 26 15.89 4.73 -8.25
N PRO A 27 16.86 4.41 -9.13
CA PRO A 27 17.52 3.10 -9.15
C PRO A 27 18.27 2.75 -7.86
N ASN A 28 18.74 3.76 -7.12
CA ASN A 28 19.48 3.56 -5.88
C ASN A 28 18.59 3.55 -4.61
N LYS A 29 17.27 3.77 -4.75
CA LYS A 29 16.33 3.79 -3.62
C LYS A 29 15.50 2.51 -3.61
N LYS A 30 15.73 1.66 -2.62
CA LYS A 30 14.83 0.53 -2.34
C LYS A 30 13.59 1.01 -1.61
N TYR A 31 12.47 1.08 -2.32
CA TYR A 31 11.15 1.32 -1.74
C TYR A 31 10.34 0.02 -1.72
N VAL A 32 9.94 -0.41 -0.53
CA VAL A 32 9.07 -1.58 -0.34
C VAL A 32 7.65 -1.07 -0.16
N MET A 33 6.77 -1.34 -1.13
CA MET A 33 5.34 -1.04 -0.99
C MET A 33 4.78 -1.86 0.17
N LYS A 34 4.42 -1.18 1.24
CA LYS A 34 3.76 -1.78 2.39
C LYS A 34 2.27 -1.89 2.07
N TYR A 35 1.67 -3.05 2.33
CA TYR A 35 0.22 -3.19 2.31
C TYR A 35 -0.36 -2.19 3.31
N THR A 36 -0.99 -1.13 2.82
CA THR A 36 -1.70 -0.18 3.67
C THR A 36 -3.03 -0.81 4.08
N THR A 37 -2.96 -1.90 4.84
CA THR A 37 -4.11 -2.37 5.61
C THR A 37 -4.28 -1.37 6.74
N VAL A 38 -4.98 -0.28 6.47
CA VAL A 38 -5.45 0.73 7.43
C VAL A 38 -4.38 1.24 8.42
N GLY A 39 -3.65 2.27 7.98
CA GLY A 39 -2.97 3.16 8.91
C GLY A 39 -3.97 4.14 9.51
N GLY A 40 -4.71 3.72 10.54
CA GLY A 40 -5.52 4.62 11.38
C GLY A 40 -6.64 5.35 10.65
N VAL A 41 -7.45 4.64 9.87
CA VAL A 41 -8.73 5.17 9.38
C VAL A 41 -9.81 4.82 10.40
N ASP A 42 -10.52 5.85 10.87
CA ASP A 42 -11.76 5.67 11.62
C ASP A 42 -12.79 5.07 10.65
N GLY A 43 -13.23 3.84 10.94
CA GLY A 43 -14.28 3.18 10.18
C GLY A 43 -15.56 3.99 10.23
N PHE A 44 -16.45 3.79 9.24
CA PHE A 44 -17.77 4.43 9.22
C PHE A 44 -18.65 4.01 10.42
N ASP A 45 -18.24 2.94 11.11
CA ASP A 45 -18.76 2.39 12.35
C ASP A 45 -18.10 2.98 13.62
N GLY A 46 -17.21 3.96 13.49
CA GLY A 46 -16.50 4.62 14.60
C GLY A 46 -15.36 3.79 15.19
N THR A 47 -15.02 2.63 14.63
CA THR A 47 -13.90 1.81 15.11
C THR A 47 -12.58 2.20 14.44
N ARG A 48 -11.56 2.44 15.27
CA ARG A 48 -10.21 2.78 14.80
C ARG A 48 -9.43 1.51 14.49
N LYS A 49 -9.10 1.29 13.22
CA LYS A 49 -8.27 0.15 12.79
C LYS A 49 -6.85 0.62 12.50
N GLU A 50 -5.93 0.32 13.40
CA GLU A 50 -4.50 0.59 13.24
C GLU A 50 -3.75 -0.72 13.01
N ALA A 51 -3.02 -0.82 11.90
CA ALA A 51 -2.06 -1.89 11.71
C ALA A 51 -0.82 -1.71 12.61
N PRO A 52 -0.29 -2.80 13.20
CA PRO A 52 0.90 -2.74 14.03
C PRO A 52 2.10 -2.21 13.21
N LYS A 53 2.76 -1.16 13.72
CA LYS A 53 3.96 -0.59 13.09
C LYS A 53 5.07 -1.64 13.06
N GLN A 54 5.56 -1.96 11.86
CA GLN A 54 6.73 -2.82 11.68
C GLN A 54 7.98 -2.16 12.29
N VAL A 55 8.52 -2.80 13.34
CA VAL A 55 9.83 -2.50 13.91
C VAL A 55 10.88 -3.06 12.94
N ILE A 56 11.67 -2.19 12.30
CA ILE A 56 12.81 -2.62 11.50
C ILE A 56 13.90 -3.04 12.49
N LYS A 57 14.11 -4.35 12.64
CA LYS A 57 15.29 -4.85 13.36
C LYS A 57 16.50 -4.70 12.43
N ALA A 58 17.56 -4.08 12.95
CA ALA A 58 18.86 -4.10 12.27
C ALA A 58 19.30 -5.57 12.16
N ILE A 59 19.74 -5.95 10.96
CA ILE A 59 20.36 -7.25 10.72
C ILE A 59 21.84 -7.05 11.07
N ASP A 60 22.37 -7.90 11.95
CA ASP A 60 23.79 -7.96 12.33
C ASP A 60 24.63 -8.52 11.17
#